data_AF-A0A914EVD1-F1
#
_entry.id   AF-A0A914EVD1-F1
#
_cell.length_a   1.000
_cell.length_b   1.000
_cell.length_c   1.000
_cell.angle_alpha   90.00
_cell.angle_beta   90.00
_cell.angle_gamma   90.00
#
_symmetry.space_group_name_H-M   'P 1'
#
loop_
_entity.id
_entity.type
_entity.pdbx_description
1 polymer ?
#
loop_
_entity_poly.entity_id
_entity_poly.type
_entity_poly.pdbx_seq_one_letter_code
_entity_poly.pdbx_strand_id
1 'polypeptide(L)'
;MLYRYCLDAKEQRTFELLAEYCDKRLDYFPLMLMLGFFVATVVDRWKSMFANIGFIDNVAIYVSTTIIGVEEELKIIRRNIIRYCCLTQVLVLRDISMRVRKRFPNLEAVVEAGI
;
A
#
# COMPACT_ATOMS: atom_id res chain seq x y z
N MET A 1 34.52 14.94 -13.14
CA MET A 1 35.88 14.46 -12.81
C MET A 1 36.53 13.83 -14.04
N LEU A 2 36.01 12.71 -14.56
CA LEU A 2 36.55 12.02 -15.76
C LEU A 2 36.79 12.94 -16.97
N TYR A 3 35.79 13.70 -17.41
CA TYR A 3 35.92 14.59 -18.57
C TYR A 3 37.06 15.62 -18.43
N ARG A 4 37.29 16.17 -17.23
CA ARG A 4 38.27 17.24 -16.99
C ARG A 4 39.69 16.75 -16.70
N TYR A 5 39.85 15.54 -16.16
CA TYR A 5 41.12 15.07 -15.62
C TYR A 5 41.66 13.80 -16.28
N CYS A 6 40.82 13.04 -17.00
CA CYS A 6 41.23 11.76 -17.58
C CYS A 6 41.17 11.74 -19.11
N LEU A 7 40.35 12.60 -19.73
CA LEU A 7 40.18 12.62 -21.18
C LEU A 7 41.15 13.58 -21.86
N ASP A 8 41.70 13.16 -22.99
CA ASP A 8 42.47 14.03 -23.87
C ASP A 8 41.56 15.00 -24.66
N ALA A 9 42.15 15.97 -25.36
CA ALA A 9 41.40 16.98 -26.09
C ALA A 9 40.50 16.42 -27.21
N LYS A 10 40.88 15.27 -27.80
CA LYS A 10 40.10 14.62 -28.87
C LYS A 10 38.92 13.86 -28.28
N GLU A 11 39.15 13.14 -27.18
CA GLU A 11 38.13 12.41 -26.43
C GLU A 11 37.12 13.36 -25.78
N GLN A 12 37.55 14.51 -25.26
CA GLN A 12 36.65 15.56 -24.75
C GLN A 12 35.70 16.03 -25.84
N ARG A 13 36.19 16.26 -27.05
CA ARG A 13 35.36 16.69 -28.18
C ARG A 13 34.36 15.62 -28.63
N THR A 14 34.75 14.34 -28.60
CA THR A 14 33.81 13.23 -28.84
C THR A 14 32.76 13.14 -27.72
N PHE A 15 33.15 13.35 -26.47
CA PHE A 15 32.23 13.35 -25.33
C PHE A 15 31.22 14.50 -25.41
N GLU A 16 31.65 15.70 -25.82
CA GLU A 16 30.76 16.84 -26.05
C GLU A 16 29.70 16.55 -27.12
N LEU A 17 30.10 15.96 -28.24
CA LEU A 17 29.18 15.56 -29.31
C LEU A 17 28.16 14.51 -28.82
N LEU A 18 28.59 13.56 -27.98
CA LEU A 18 27.71 12.58 -27.37
C LEU A 18 26.73 13.24 -26.39
N ALA A 19 27.21 14.17 -25.56
CA ALA A 19 26.38 14.89 -24.61
C ALA A 19 25.31 15.72 -25.32
N GLU A 20 25.67 16.45 -26.37
CA GLU A 20 24.75 17.22 -27.20
C GLU A 20 23.73 16.31 -27.91
N TYR A 21 24.17 15.14 -28.39
CA TYR A 21 23.27 14.14 -28.98
C TYR A 21 22.25 13.60 -27.97
N CYS A 22 22.68 13.30 -26.74
CA CYS A 22 21.78 12.85 -25.68
C CYS A 22 20.79 13.95 -25.28
N ASP A 23 21.25 15.19 -25.12
CA ASP A 23 20.41 16.35 -24.76
C ASP A 23 19.27 16.55 -25.76
N LYS A 24 19.60 16.57 -27.06
CA LYS A 24 18.59 16.67 -28.13
C LYS A 24 17.59 15.52 -28.16
N ARG A 25 17.93 14.34 -27.63
CA ARG A 25 17.03 13.16 -27.61
C ARG A 25 16.15 13.11 -26.37
N LEU A 26 16.52 13.77 -25.28
CA LEU A 26 15.71 13.80 -24.06
C LEU A 26 14.40 14.56 -24.27
N ASP A 27 14.41 15.62 -25.07
CA ASP A 27 13.21 16.40 -25.41
C ASP A 27 12.16 15.60 -26.20
N TYR A 28 12.57 14.56 -26.94
CA TYR A 28 11.64 13.70 -27.68
C TYR A 28 10.80 12.79 -26.77
N PHE A 29 11.26 12.53 -25.55
CA PHE A 29 10.57 11.65 -24.62
C PHE A 29 9.63 12.47 -23.73
N PRO A 30 8.29 12.28 -23.82
CA PRO A 30 7.34 13.03 -23.00
C PRO A 30 7.28 12.45 -21.57
N LEU A 31 8.40 12.49 -20.85
CA LEU A 31 8.56 11.90 -19.51
C LEU A 31 7.52 12.44 -18.53
N MET A 32 7.21 13.74 -18.62
CA MET A 32 6.20 14.38 -17.79
C MET A 32 4.80 13.77 -17.98
N LEU A 33 4.45 13.44 -19.23
CA LEU A 33 3.16 12.81 -19.54
C LEU A 33 3.11 11.38 -18.99
N MET A 34 4.17 10.60 -19.22
CA MET A 34 4.27 9.23 -18.70
C MET A 34 4.22 9.20 -17.17
N LEU A 35 4.94 10.12 -16.52
CA LEU A 35 4.92 10.28 -15.08
C LEU A 35 3.53 10.68 -14.57
N GLY A 36 2.85 11.59 -15.26
CA GLY A 36 1.48 11.99 -14.96
C GLY A 36 0.52 10.81 -14.96
N PHE A 37 0.54 9.99 -16.02
CA PHE A 37 -0.29 8.77 -16.10
C PHE A 37 0.08 7.73 -15.04
N PHE A 38 1.37 7.53 -14.80
CA PHE A 38 1.85 6.60 -13.78
C PHE A 38 1.36 7.01 -12.38
N VAL A 39 1.59 8.27 -12.00
CA VAL A 39 1.19 8.80 -10.69
C VAL A 39 -0.34 8.75 -10.54
N ALA A 40 -1.10 9.16 -11.56
CA ALA A 40 -2.56 9.07 -11.53
C ALA A 40 -3.04 7.63 -11.26
N THR A 41 -2.48 6.66 -11.99
CA THR A 41 -2.82 5.24 -11.81
C THR A 41 -2.47 4.73 -10.40
N VAL A 42 -1.30 5.10 -9.87
CA VAL A 42 -0.88 4.72 -8.52
C VAL A 42 -1.83 5.31 -7.46
N VAL A 43 -2.20 6.59 -7.61
CA VAL A 43 -3.12 7.27 -6.70
C VAL A 43 -4.51 6.64 -6.74
N ASP A 44 -5.03 6.29 -7.91
CA ASP A 44 -6.35 5.66 -8.04
C ASP A 44 -6.37 4.26 -7.43
N ARG A 45 -5.31 3.47 -7.63
CA ARG A 45 -5.15 2.18 -6.94
C ARG A 45 -5.06 2.36 -5.43
N TRP A 46 -4.34 3.36 -4.95
CA TRP A 46 -4.25 3.65 -3.51
C TRP A 46 -5.61 4.03 -2.91
N LYS A 47 -6.37 4.91 -3.58
CA LYS A 47 -7.73 5.25 -3.18
C LYS A 47 -8.64 4.03 -3.14
N SER A 48 -8.58 3.18 -4.17
CA SER A 48 -9.35 1.94 -4.24
C SER A 48 -8.97 0.99 -3.09
N MET A 49 -7.68 0.82 -2.79
CA MET A 49 -7.25 0.02 -1.64
C MET A 49 -7.81 0.58 -0.32
N PHE A 50 -7.76 1.89 -0.12
CA PHE A 50 -8.26 2.54 1.09
C PHE A 50 -9.79 2.39 1.25
N ALA A 51 -10.55 2.60 0.16
CA ALA A 51 -12.01 2.44 0.17
C ALA A 51 -12.45 0.99 0.45
N ASN A 52 -11.62 0.01 0.09
CA ASN A 52 -11.89 -1.41 0.34
C ASN A 52 -11.37 -1.92 1.69
N ILE A 53 -10.78 -1.06 2.53
CA ILE A 53 -10.52 -1.42 3.93
C ILE A 53 -11.88 -1.59 4.61
N GLY A 54 -12.33 -2.83 4.77
CA GLY A 54 -13.65 -3.16 5.30
C GLY A 54 -13.77 -2.84 6.78
N PHE A 55 -14.02 -1.58 7.13
CA PHE A 55 -14.20 -1.14 8.52
C PHE A 55 -15.35 -1.89 9.23
N ILE A 56 -15.15 -2.25 10.51
CA ILE A 56 -16.13 -3.02 11.30
C ILE A 56 -17.35 -2.19 11.74
N ASP A 57 -17.28 -0.87 11.68
CA ASP A 57 -18.24 0.05 12.28
C ASP A 57 -19.67 -0.19 11.79
N ASN A 58 -19.85 -0.35 10.49
CA ASN A 58 -21.17 -0.61 9.89
C ASN A 58 -21.76 -1.94 10.38
N VAL A 59 -20.94 -2.98 10.48
CA VAL A 59 -21.38 -4.30 10.97
C VAL A 59 -21.68 -4.23 12.47
N ALA A 60 -20.87 -3.52 13.25
CA ALA A 60 -21.09 -3.32 14.68
C ALA A 60 -22.42 -2.63 14.96
N ILE A 61 -22.72 -1.55 14.24
CA ILE A 61 -23.99 -0.84 14.34
C ILE A 61 -25.14 -1.77 13.95
N TYR A 62 -25.05 -2.47 12.81
CA TYR A 62 -26.08 -3.38 12.34
C TYR A 62 -26.37 -4.53 13.32
N VAL A 63 -25.33 -5.15 13.88
CA VAL A 63 -25.46 -6.23 14.86
C VAL A 63 -26.09 -5.71 16.16
N SER A 64 -25.72 -4.50 16.59
CA SER A 64 -26.27 -3.90 17.81
C SER A 64 -27.75 -3.55 17.71
N THR A 65 -28.24 -3.19 16.52
CA THR A 65 -29.65 -2.85 16.29
C THR A 65 -30.50 -4.07 15.97
N THR A 66 -29.91 -5.10 15.36
CA THR A 66 -30.62 -6.33 14.98
C THR A 66 -30.78 -7.31 16.16
N ILE A 67 -29.73 -7.50 16.97
CA ILE A 67 -29.74 -8.44 18.10
C ILE A 67 -30.09 -7.67 19.37
N ILE A 68 -31.38 -7.52 19.63
CA ILE A 68 -31.92 -6.76 20.75
C ILE A 68 -31.96 -7.62 22.01
N GLY A 69 -31.50 -7.08 23.13
CA GLY A 69 -31.62 -7.72 24.44
C GLY A 69 -30.37 -7.58 25.32
N VAL A 70 -30.57 -7.65 26.63
CA VAL A 70 -29.55 -7.43 27.66
C VAL A 70 -29.03 -8.73 28.30
N GLU A 71 -29.66 -9.86 27.94
CA GLU A 71 -29.25 -11.19 28.38
C GLU A 71 -27.79 -11.46 28.03
N GLU A 72 -27.10 -12.21 28.90
CA GLU A 72 -25.67 -12.46 28.74
C GLU A 72 -25.37 -13.25 27.47
N GLU A 73 -26.24 -14.20 27.11
CA GLU A 73 -26.15 -14.96 25.86
C GLU A 73 -26.17 -14.03 24.63
N LEU A 74 -27.09 -13.06 24.59
CA LEU A 74 -27.20 -12.11 23.47
C LEU A 74 -26.00 -11.16 23.41
N LYS A 75 -25.46 -10.76 24.56
CA LYS A 75 -24.20 -9.99 24.61
C LYS A 75 -23.03 -10.81 24.05
N ILE A 76 -22.93 -12.09 24.40
CA ILE A 76 -21.90 -13.01 23.89
C ILE A 76 -22.04 -13.15 22.37
N ILE A 77 -23.25 -13.34 21.84
CA ILE A 77 -23.49 -13.43 20.39
C ILE A 77 -23.01 -12.17 19.67
N ARG A 78 -23.42 -10.98 20.13
CA ARG A 78 -22.97 -9.71 19.51
C ARG A 78 -21.45 -9.58 19.54
N ARG A 79 -20.81 -9.87 20.67
CA ARG A 79 -19.35 -9.82 20.82
C ARG A 79 -18.65 -10.81 19.87
N ASN A 80 -19.14 -12.04 19.77
CA ASN A 80 -18.54 -13.09 18.94
C ASN A 80 -18.62 -12.74 17.45
N ILE A 81 -19.75 -12.19 16.98
CA ILE A 81 -19.88 -11.73 15.59
C ILE A 81 -18.80 -10.69 15.27
N ILE A 82 -18.64 -9.67 16.11
CA ILE A 82 -17.64 -8.62 15.89
C ILE A 82 -16.21 -9.15 16.00
N ARG A 83 -15.94 -10.06 16.93
CA ARG A 83 -14.63 -10.74 17.04
C ARG A 83 -14.30 -11.51 15.76
N TYR A 84 -15.24 -12.24 15.18
CA TYR A 84 -15.01 -12.96 13.91
C TYR A 84 -14.77 -12.02 12.73
N CYS A 85 -15.44 -10.87 12.67
CA CYS A 85 -15.13 -9.83 11.69
C CYS A 85 -13.71 -9.28 11.88
N CYS A 86 -13.31 -8.98 13.12
CA CYS A 86 -11.96 -8.51 13.43
C CYS A 86 -10.89 -9.55 13.08
N LEU A 87 -11.14 -10.82 13.41
CA LEU A 87 -10.24 -11.93 13.08
C LEU A 87 -10.05 -12.04 11.56
N THR A 88 -11.14 -11.97 10.79
CA THR A 88 -11.08 -12.00 9.32
C THR A 88 -10.23 -10.86 8.76
N GLN A 89 -10.40 -9.64 9.30
CA GLN A 89 -9.57 -8.49 8.90
C GLN A 89 -8.10 -8.69 9.23
N VAL A 90 -7.78 -9.20 10.42
CA VAL A 90 -6.38 -9.47 10.81
C VAL A 90 -5.75 -10.49 9.87
N LEU A 91 -6.47 -11.56 9.54
CA LEU A 91 -5.97 -12.60 8.62
C LEU A 91 -5.68 -12.02 7.23
N VAL A 92 -6.63 -11.30 6.63
CA VAL A 92 -6.45 -10.67 5.32
C VAL A 92 -5.33 -9.62 5.34
N LEU A 93 -5.31 -8.76 6.35
CA LEU A 93 -4.30 -7.70 6.47
C LEU A 93 -2.90 -8.27 6.73
N ARG A 94 -2.77 -9.42 7.39
CA ARG A 94 -1.48 -10.11 7.57
C ARG A 94 -0.87 -10.52 6.23
N ASP A 95 -1.69 -10.86 5.24
CA ASP A 95 -1.22 -11.33 3.92
C ASP A 95 -0.79 -10.17 3.01
N ILE A 96 -1.33 -8.96 3.20
CA ILE A 96 -1.01 -7.79 2.35
C ILE A 96 -0.17 -6.72 3.05
N SER A 97 -0.14 -6.67 4.38
CA SER A 97 0.58 -5.67 5.17
C SER A 97 1.74 -6.27 5.95
N MET A 98 2.96 -5.88 5.59
CA MET A 98 4.18 -6.28 6.31
C MET A 98 4.16 -5.84 7.77
N ARG A 99 3.50 -4.72 8.09
CA ARG A 99 3.39 -4.25 9.49
C ARG A 99 2.50 -5.18 10.32
N VAL A 100 1.37 -5.61 9.75
CA VAL A 100 0.45 -6.55 10.43
C VAL A 100 1.09 -7.92 10.54
N ARG A 101 1.81 -8.40 9.51
CA ARG A 101 2.58 -9.64 9.56
C ARG A 101 3.67 -9.64 10.62
N LYS A 102 4.37 -8.52 10.81
CA LYS A 102 5.36 -8.40 11.90
C LYS A 102 4.71 -8.43 13.29
N ARG A 103 3.49 -7.88 13.42
CA ARG A 103 2.73 -7.89 14.68
C ARG A 103 2.13 -9.27 14.98
N PHE A 104 1.67 -9.98 13.96
CA PHE A 104 1.08 -11.32 14.07
C PHE A 104 1.81 -12.29 13.13
N PRO A 105 3.02 -12.77 13.51
CA PRO A 105 3.86 -13.59 12.62
C PRO A 105 3.27 -14.98 12.34
N ASN A 106 2.56 -15.55 13.31
CA ASN A 106 1.93 -16.86 13.24
C ASN A 106 0.51 -16.79 13.81
N LEU A 107 -0.25 -17.89 13.72
CA LEU A 107 -1.61 -17.95 14.26
C LEU A 107 -1.65 -17.93 15.79
N GLU A 108 -0.62 -18.45 16.45
CA GLU A 108 -0.49 -18.42 17.92
C GLU A 108 -0.48 -16.97 18.44
N ALA A 109 0.27 -16.07 17.79
CA ALA A 109 0.30 -14.66 18.15
C ALA A 109 -1.07 -13.97 17.99
N VAL A 110 -1.93 -14.45 17.08
CA VAL A 110 -3.31 -13.94 16.93
C VAL A 110 -4.16 -14.40 18.12
N VAL A 111 -4.03 -15.68 18.51
CA VAL A 111 -4.72 -16.26 19.66
C VAL A 111 -4.28 -15.59 20.97
N GLU A 112 -2.98 -15.39 21.18
CA GLU A 112 -2.41 -14.72 22.36
C GLU A 112 -2.87 -13.26 22.47
N ALA A 113 -3.05 -12.57 21.35
CA ALA A 113 -3.60 -11.22 21.32
C ALA A 113 -5.09 -11.16 21.67
N GLY A 114 -5.74 -12.30 21.86
CA GLY A 114 -7.15 -12.39 22.24
C GLY A 114 -8.09 -11.91 21.15
N ILE A 115 -7.70 -12.04 19.89
CA ILE A 115 -8.54 -11.76 18.71
C ILE A 115 -9.37 -13.00 18.39
#